data_AF-A0A1H2D0H2-F1
#
_entry.id   AF-A0A1H2D0H2-F1
#
_cell.length_a   1.000
_cell.length_b   1.000
_cell.length_c   1.000
_cell.angle_alpha   90.00
_cell.angle_beta   90.00
_cell.angle_gamma   90.00
#
_symmetry.space_group_name_H-M   'P 1'
#
loop_
_entity.id
_entity.type
_entity.pdbx_description
1 polymer ?
#
loop_
_entity_poly.entity_id
_entity_poly.type
_entity_poly.pdbx_seq_one_letter_code
_entity_poly.pdbx_strand_id
1 'polypeptide(L)'
;MTVTGEDSEIGADPLDPPLTAPLRRDLNWHQVQSMSQSAGYREDPVLHAIRATAAIRRGTRMTKILSPAQVAGHLGGWLPYGFCYRSCDIAHLREPQDLALLRTDGATDGQVSFALRWRAVDPLDYEIPAAPAHPGLAALPGHSRVGAMVLGTGFTPSADDLIPEYVTAGFADLPLTANAQILASVPGGDEVVLYTYQPEQHGWLRLAGPRWRSLLGEIPGGSPDREYVPCTASGTARLVGRIDDNEYEAVADPPGEFRVRALTRAARYPVQTLSRRAEQARWRGADCWVLQRDETWARLRLLHPDADTISATGARCYERGIYESWAAVDELSDHHIADIGYQI
;
A
#
# COMPACT_ATOMS: atom_id res chain seq x y z
N MET A 1 -7.97 -33.16 15.89
CA MET A 1 -8.76 -31.96 16.21
C MET A 1 -8.67 -31.06 14.99
N THR A 2 -9.60 -31.25 14.09
CA THR A 2 -9.65 -30.65 12.75
C THR A 2 -10.26 -29.26 12.89
N VAL A 3 -9.44 -28.23 12.73
CA VAL A 3 -9.91 -26.86 12.52
C VAL A 3 -10.31 -26.77 11.05
N THR A 4 -11.57 -27.10 10.77
CA THR A 4 -12.20 -26.79 9.50
C THR A 4 -12.32 -25.27 9.40
N GLY A 5 -11.80 -24.72 8.30
CA GLY A 5 -11.87 -23.31 7.99
C GLY A 5 -13.30 -22.82 8.14
N GLU A 6 -13.45 -21.68 8.81
CA GLU A 6 -14.67 -20.90 8.74
C GLU A 6 -14.98 -20.69 7.26
N ASP A 7 -16.11 -21.24 6.85
CA ASP A 7 -16.82 -20.83 5.66
C ASP A 7 -16.93 -19.30 5.70
N SER A 8 -16.07 -18.60 4.95
CA SER A 8 -16.33 -17.23 4.56
C SER A 8 -17.51 -17.27 3.63
N GLU A 9 -18.72 -17.23 4.20
CA GLU A 9 -19.87 -16.70 3.51
C GLU A 9 -19.41 -15.41 2.82
N ILE A 10 -19.62 -15.33 1.51
CA ILE A 10 -19.40 -14.13 0.69
C ILE A 10 -20.50 -13.11 1.06
N GLY A 11 -20.59 -12.78 2.34
CA GLY A 11 -21.20 -11.55 2.82
C GLY A 11 -20.12 -10.48 2.75
N ALA A 12 -20.46 -9.30 2.25
CA ALA A 12 -19.54 -8.16 2.30
C ALA A 12 -18.98 -8.04 3.73
N ASP A 13 -17.65 -8.00 3.86
CA ASP A 13 -17.02 -7.64 5.14
C ASP A 13 -17.71 -6.34 5.58
N PRO A 14 -18.42 -6.30 6.73
CA PRO A 14 -19.21 -5.13 7.10
C PRO A 14 -18.35 -3.86 7.25
N LEU A 15 -17.03 -4.02 7.35
CA LEU A 15 -16.06 -2.92 7.34
C LEU A 15 -15.85 -2.31 5.95
N ASP A 16 -16.05 -3.08 4.88
CA ASP A 16 -15.70 -2.76 3.50
C ASP A 16 -16.95 -2.78 2.60
N PRO A 17 -17.85 -1.78 2.70
CA PRO A 17 -19.03 -1.68 1.86
C PRO A 17 -18.62 -1.51 0.39
N PRO A 18 -19.42 -2.08 -0.54
CA PRO A 18 -19.14 -1.99 -1.96
C PRO A 18 -19.24 -0.54 -2.45
N LEU A 19 -18.54 -0.25 -3.55
CA LEU A 19 -18.73 0.99 -4.29
C LEU A 19 -20.19 1.12 -4.75
N THR A 20 -20.80 2.29 -4.57
CA THR A 20 -22.17 2.54 -4.99
C THR A 20 -22.27 3.79 -5.86
N ALA A 21 -23.17 3.76 -6.85
CA ALA A 21 -23.41 4.87 -7.75
C ALA A 21 -24.90 5.24 -7.80
N PRO A 22 -25.25 6.55 -7.74
CA PRO A 22 -26.64 7.01 -7.77
C PRO A 22 -27.18 7.01 -9.21
N LEU A 23 -27.40 5.81 -9.76
CA LEU A 23 -27.84 5.66 -11.16
C LEU A 23 -29.23 6.27 -11.37
N ARG A 24 -29.36 7.00 -12.48
CA ARG A 24 -30.60 7.66 -12.93
C ARG A 24 -30.71 7.54 -14.45
N ARG A 25 -31.86 7.91 -15.03
CA ARG A 25 -32.09 7.74 -16.49
C ARG A 25 -31.05 8.44 -17.36
N ASP A 26 -30.51 9.56 -16.88
CA ASP A 26 -29.49 10.40 -17.51
C ASP A 26 -28.06 10.13 -17.00
N LEU A 27 -27.89 9.17 -16.08
CA LEU A 27 -26.60 8.71 -15.56
C LEU A 27 -26.64 7.19 -15.36
N ASN A 28 -26.29 6.47 -16.42
CA ASN A 28 -26.13 5.03 -16.43
C ASN A 28 -24.66 4.62 -16.19
N TRP A 29 -24.41 3.31 -16.07
CA TRP A 29 -23.09 2.78 -15.78
C TRP A 29 -22.03 3.13 -16.84
N HIS A 30 -22.40 3.05 -18.11
CA HIS A 30 -21.50 3.41 -19.21
C HIS A 30 -21.08 4.89 -19.14
N GLN A 31 -22.00 5.78 -18.75
CA GLN A 31 -21.67 7.19 -18.54
C GLN A 31 -20.74 7.38 -17.34
N VAL A 32 -21.01 6.71 -16.20
CA VAL A 32 -20.12 6.76 -15.03
C VAL A 32 -18.73 6.26 -15.39
N GLN A 33 -18.62 5.15 -16.13
CA GLN A 33 -17.33 4.62 -16.59
C GLN A 33 -16.63 5.61 -17.52
N SER A 34 -17.32 6.13 -18.53
CA SER A 34 -16.73 7.12 -19.44
C SER A 34 -16.24 8.39 -18.72
N MET A 35 -16.99 8.85 -17.72
CA MET A 35 -16.60 9.98 -16.88
C MET A 35 -15.35 9.65 -16.04
N SER A 36 -15.31 8.47 -15.39
CA SER A 36 -14.18 8.06 -14.55
C SER A 36 -12.87 7.95 -15.32
N GLN A 37 -12.97 7.60 -16.61
CA GLN A 37 -11.84 7.46 -17.54
C GLN A 37 -11.41 8.78 -18.20
N SER A 38 -12.02 9.92 -17.83
CA SER A 38 -11.83 11.20 -18.52
C SER A 38 -11.33 12.31 -17.58
N ALA A 39 -10.13 12.82 -17.86
CA ALA A 39 -9.50 13.89 -17.07
C ALA A 39 -10.32 15.19 -16.96
N GLY A 40 -11.29 15.43 -17.85
CA GLY A 40 -12.21 16.56 -17.76
C GLY A 40 -13.19 16.49 -16.59
N TYR A 41 -13.37 15.32 -15.98
CA TYR A 41 -14.31 15.08 -14.87
C TYR A 41 -13.61 14.94 -13.51
N ARG A 42 -12.35 15.38 -13.38
CA ARG A 42 -11.58 15.30 -12.11
C ARG A 42 -12.32 15.92 -10.92
N GLU A 43 -12.96 17.06 -11.17
CA GLU A 43 -13.69 17.83 -10.16
C GLU A 43 -15.22 17.58 -10.23
N ASP A 44 -15.65 16.53 -10.92
CA ASP A 44 -17.07 16.25 -11.09
C ASP A 44 -17.69 15.77 -9.75
N PRO A 45 -18.72 16.46 -9.23
CA PRO A 45 -19.29 16.15 -7.93
C PRO A 45 -19.95 14.77 -7.87
N VAL A 46 -20.43 14.23 -9.01
CA VAL A 46 -21.02 12.89 -9.07
C VAL A 46 -19.93 11.85 -8.88
N LEU A 47 -18.79 11.97 -9.57
CA LEU A 47 -17.67 11.05 -9.38
C LEU A 47 -17.12 11.12 -7.95
N HIS A 48 -17.00 12.32 -7.37
CA HIS A 48 -16.62 12.46 -5.96
C HIS A 48 -17.60 11.77 -5.01
N ALA A 49 -18.90 11.92 -5.24
CA ALA A 49 -19.92 11.25 -4.42
C ALA A 49 -19.82 9.71 -4.53
N ILE A 50 -19.65 9.18 -5.74
CA ILE A 50 -19.42 7.73 -5.97
C ILE A 50 -18.17 7.28 -5.23
N ARG A 51 -17.06 8.00 -5.42
CA ARG A 51 -15.76 7.69 -4.82
C ARG A 51 -15.78 7.72 -3.29
N ALA A 52 -16.56 8.62 -2.70
CA ALA A 52 -16.72 8.72 -1.24
C ALA A 52 -17.41 7.50 -0.63
N THR A 53 -18.16 6.71 -1.41
CA THR A 53 -18.76 5.46 -0.92
C THR A 53 -17.73 4.35 -0.74
N ALA A 54 -16.62 4.44 -1.48
CA ALA A 54 -15.42 3.65 -1.24
C ALA A 54 -14.54 4.33 -0.18
N ALA A 55 -14.98 4.32 1.07
CA ALA A 55 -14.19 4.82 2.18
C ALA A 55 -13.24 3.72 2.70
N ILE A 56 -12.03 4.12 3.10
CA ILE A 56 -11.15 3.29 3.93
C ILE A 56 -11.54 3.54 5.38
N ARG A 57 -11.51 2.47 6.18
CA ARG A 57 -11.68 2.52 7.63
C ARG A 57 -10.55 1.73 8.28
N ARG A 58 -10.40 1.89 9.58
CA ARG A 58 -9.55 0.98 10.36
C ARG A 58 -10.01 -0.46 10.13
N GLY A 59 -9.07 -1.32 9.79
CA GLY A 59 -9.31 -2.74 9.49
C GLY A 59 -9.66 -3.03 8.04
N THR A 60 -9.94 -2.03 7.19
CA THR A 60 -10.19 -2.23 5.75
C THR A 60 -9.06 -3.03 5.13
N ARG A 61 -9.38 -4.08 4.39
CA ARG A 61 -8.37 -4.89 3.72
C ARG A 61 -7.86 -4.13 2.50
N MET A 62 -6.57 -3.79 2.52
CA MET A 62 -5.87 -3.12 1.45
C MET A 62 -5.04 -4.13 0.66
N THR A 63 -4.84 -3.87 -0.62
CA THR A 63 -4.06 -4.73 -1.51
C THR A 63 -3.25 -3.92 -2.48
N LYS A 64 -2.00 -4.33 -2.69
CA LYS A 64 -1.10 -3.83 -3.73
C LYS A 64 -0.66 -4.99 -4.59
N ILE A 65 -0.78 -4.86 -5.90
CA ILE A 65 -0.30 -5.86 -6.85
C ILE A 65 1.20 -5.67 -7.05
N LEU A 66 1.93 -6.78 -7.02
CA LEU A 66 3.39 -6.82 -6.96
C LEU A 66 3.96 -7.61 -8.13
N SER A 67 5.14 -7.20 -8.57
CA SER A 67 6.03 -8.08 -9.32
C SER A 67 6.80 -9.05 -8.40
N PRO A 68 7.41 -10.11 -8.95
CA PRO A 68 8.25 -11.01 -8.16
C PRO A 68 9.40 -10.30 -7.44
N ALA A 69 9.98 -9.26 -8.06
CA ALA A 69 11.04 -8.46 -7.43
C ALA A 69 10.53 -7.67 -6.22
N GLN A 70 9.32 -7.09 -6.31
CA GLN A 70 8.70 -6.42 -5.18
C GLN A 70 8.33 -7.40 -4.06
N VAL A 71 7.88 -8.62 -4.40
CA VAL A 71 7.67 -9.69 -3.41
C VAL A 71 8.95 -9.98 -2.64
N ALA A 72 10.09 -10.13 -3.33
CA ALA A 72 11.39 -10.31 -2.67
C ALA A 72 11.75 -9.13 -1.77
N GLY A 73 11.46 -7.90 -2.20
CA GLY A 73 11.63 -6.69 -1.38
C GLY A 73 10.80 -6.72 -0.09
N HIS A 74 9.51 -7.05 -0.17
CA HIS A 74 8.63 -7.17 1.00
C HIS A 74 9.03 -8.32 1.93
N LEU A 75 9.45 -9.46 1.38
CA LEU A 75 10.04 -10.55 2.17
C LEU A 75 11.31 -10.09 2.91
N GLY A 76 12.10 -9.21 2.28
CA GLY A 76 13.27 -8.57 2.88
C GLY A 76 12.97 -7.47 3.90
N GLY A 77 11.71 -7.03 4.02
CA GLY A 77 11.29 -6.02 5.00
C GLY A 77 10.83 -4.68 4.40
N TRP A 78 10.62 -4.58 3.08
CA TRP A 78 9.93 -3.41 2.53
C TRP A 78 8.52 -3.30 3.11
N LEU A 79 8.16 -2.09 3.49
CA LEU A 79 6.85 -1.74 3.98
C LEU A 79 5.87 -1.47 2.82
N PRO A 80 4.54 -1.58 3.01
CA PRO A 80 3.56 -1.11 2.04
C PRO A 80 3.73 0.39 1.76
N TYR A 81 3.66 0.79 0.49
CA TYR A 81 3.70 2.18 0.04
C TYR A 81 3.05 2.36 -1.33
N GLY A 82 2.77 3.60 -1.68
CA GLY A 82 2.32 4.01 -3.00
C GLY A 82 0.90 3.57 -3.31
N PHE A 83 0.63 3.28 -4.58
CA PHE A 83 -0.70 2.91 -5.03
C PHE A 83 -1.18 1.58 -4.44
N CYS A 84 -2.43 1.57 -4.01
CA CYS A 84 -3.11 0.42 -3.44
C CYS A 84 -4.64 0.52 -3.62
N TYR A 85 -5.32 -0.57 -3.33
CA TYR A 85 -6.75 -0.76 -3.58
C TYR A 85 -7.40 -1.42 -2.36
N ARG A 86 -8.69 -1.19 -2.13
CA ARG A 86 -9.43 -2.03 -1.17
C ARG A 86 -9.61 -3.41 -1.80
N SER A 87 -9.37 -4.48 -1.05
CA SER A 87 -9.47 -5.85 -1.56
C SER A 87 -10.85 -6.15 -2.13
N CYS A 88 -11.93 -5.61 -1.53
CA CYS A 88 -13.30 -5.78 -2.02
C CYS A 88 -13.52 -5.18 -3.42
N ASP A 89 -12.85 -4.06 -3.72
CA ASP A 89 -13.05 -3.33 -4.97
C ASP A 89 -12.38 -4.03 -6.15
N ILE A 90 -11.43 -4.92 -5.90
CA ILE A 90 -10.69 -5.66 -6.93
C ILE A 90 -10.99 -7.17 -6.90
N ALA A 91 -11.88 -7.63 -6.02
CA ALA A 91 -12.18 -9.06 -5.84
C ALA A 91 -12.82 -9.73 -7.08
N HIS A 92 -13.32 -8.93 -8.03
CA HIS A 92 -13.85 -9.40 -9.30
C HIS A 92 -12.74 -9.70 -10.32
N LEU A 93 -11.54 -9.14 -10.15
CA LEU A 93 -10.37 -9.40 -10.99
C LEU A 93 -9.71 -10.69 -10.54
N ARG A 94 -10.09 -11.81 -11.16
CA ARG A 94 -9.66 -13.15 -10.72
C ARG A 94 -8.47 -13.68 -11.49
N GLU A 95 -8.34 -13.32 -12.77
CA GLU A 95 -7.24 -13.82 -13.58
C GLU A 95 -5.97 -12.97 -13.38
N PRO A 96 -4.77 -13.58 -13.49
CA PRO A 96 -3.50 -12.86 -13.36
C PRO A 96 -3.39 -11.62 -14.27
N GLN A 97 -3.91 -11.73 -15.49
CA GLN A 97 -3.92 -10.65 -16.49
C GLN A 97 -4.82 -9.47 -16.10
N ASP A 98 -5.94 -9.73 -15.42
CA ASP A 98 -6.86 -8.68 -14.98
C ASP A 98 -6.21 -7.87 -13.85
N LEU A 99 -5.52 -8.56 -12.94
CA LEU A 99 -4.76 -7.94 -11.84
C LEU A 99 -3.51 -7.21 -12.35
N ALA A 100 -2.92 -7.63 -13.47
CA ALA A 100 -1.73 -7.00 -14.03
C ALA A 100 -1.96 -5.53 -14.41
N LEU A 101 -3.19 -5.16 -14.78
CA LEU A 101 -3.63 -3.78 -15.03
C LEU A 101 -3.37 -2.84 -13.83
N LEU A 102 -3.35 -3.39 -12.62
CA LEU A 102 -3.21 -2.64 -11.38
C LEU A 102 -1.76 -2.47 -10.91
N ARG A 103 -0.79 -3.02 -11.66
CA ARG A 103 0.63 -2.96 -11.31
C ARG A 103 1.22 -1.56 -11.47
N THR A 104 2.19 -1.26 -10.62
CA THR A 104 2.79 0.08 -10.50
C THR A 104 4.20 0.15 -11.07
N ASP A 105 4.90 -0.98 -11.20
CA ASP A 105 6.34 -1.03 -11.44
C ASP A 105 6.75 -1.14 -12.92
N GLY A 106 5.77 -1.22 -13.83
CA GLY A 106 6.00 -1.26 -15.28
C GLY A 106 6.69 -2.52 -15.80
N ALA A 107 6.87 -3.55 -14.96
CA ALA A 107 7.42 -4.82 -15.42
C ALA A 107 6.36 -5.63 -16.21
N THR A 108 6.82 -6.55 -17.05
CA THR A 108 5.99 -7.32 -17.98
C THR A 108 5.06 -8.30 -17.27
N ASP A 109 3.95 -8.62 -17.92
CA ASP A 109 2.97 -9.56 -17.40
C ASP A 109 3.54 -10.98 -17.31
N GLY A 110 3.13 -11.68 -16.25
CA GLY A 110 3.47 -13.07 -15.99
C GLY A 110 2.22 -13.95 -16.01
N GLN A 111 2.43 -15.27 -15.93
CA GLN A 111 1.33 -16.24 -15.76
C GLN A 111 0.77 -16.24 -14.33
N VAL A 112 1.45 -15.60 -13.40
CA VAL A 112 1.09 -15.47 -11.98
C VAL A 112 1.11 -13.99 -11.63
N SER A 113 0.13 -13.55 -10.86
CA SER A 113 0.12 -12.20 -10.29
C SER A 113 0.32 -12.31 -8.78
N PHE A 114 1.21 -11.49 -8.22
CA PHE A 114 1.46 -11.47 -6.78
C PHE A 114 0.80 -10.26 -6.15
N ALA A 115 0.47 -10.35 -4.86
CA ALA A 115 -0.07 -9.22 -4.13
C ALA A 115 0.38 -9.20 -2.67
N LEU A 116 0.52 -7.99 -2.12
CA LEU A 116 0.57 -7.77 -0.68
C LEU A 116 -0.81 -7.35 -0.22
N ARG A 117 -1.37 -8.07 0.76
CA ARG A 117 -2.63 -7.72 1.43
C ARG A 117 -2.35 -7.39 2.89
N TRP A 118 -2.88 -6.29 3.38
CA TRP A 118 -2.77 -5.87 4.78
C TRP A 118 -4.07 -5.23 5.23
N ARG A 119 -4.19 -4.90 6.52
CA ARG A 119 -5.33 -4.14 7.02
C ARG A 119 -4.91 -2.71 7.32
N ALA A 120 -5.74 -1.75 6.96
CA ALA A 120 -5.49 -0.35 7.26
C ALA A 120 -5.46 -0.11 8.78
N VAL A 121 -4.41 0.53 9.29
CA VAL A 121 -4.33 0.96 10.69
C VAL A 121 -5.29 2.13 10.93
N ASP A 122 -5.25 3.11 10.05
CA ASP A 122 -6.08 4.30 10.11
C ASP A 122 -6.36 4.84 8.70
N PRO A 123 -7.56 5.40 8.42
CA PRO A 123 -7.85 6.06 7.14
C PRO A 123 -6.92 7.23 6.81
N LEU A 124 -6.32 7.89 7.81
CA LEU A 124 -5.36 9.00 7.59
C LEU A 124 -4.11 8.59 6.81
N ASP A 125 -3.81 7.29 6.74
CA ASP A 125 -2.68 6.77 5.98
C ASP A 125 -2.94 6.69 4.46
N TYR A 126 -4.10 7.10 3.98
CA TYR A 126 -4.49 6.96 2.58
C TYR A 126 -5.08 8.24 2.01
N GLU A 127 -4.70 8.53 0.77
CA GLU A 127 -5.17 9.67 0.00
C GLU A 127 -5.72 9.19 -1.34
N ILE A 128 -6.60 9.99 -1.93
CA ILE A 128 -7.03 9.82 -3.31
C ILE A 128 -5.95 10.47 -4.19
N PRO A 129 -5.46 9.80 -5.27
CA PRO A 129 -4.43 10.34 -6.16
C PRO A 129 -4.98 11.43 -7.08
N ALA A 130 -5.53 12.49 -6.49
CA ALA A 130 -6.21 13.61 -7.11
C ALA A 130 -5.90 14.90 -6.33
N ALA A 131 -6.35 16.04 -6.87
CA ALA A 131 -6.33 17.29 -6.12
C ALA A 131 -7.32 17.23 -4.94
N PRO A 132 -7.05 17.94 -3.82
CA PRO A 132 -5.89 18.80 -3.59
C PRO A 132 -4.64 18.07 -3.07
N ALA A 133 -4.71 16.79 -2.71
CA ALA A 133 -3.59 16.06 -2.09
C ALA A 133 -2.37 15.93 -3.03
N HIS A 134 -2.63 15.71 -4.32
CA HIS A 134 -1.58 15.52 -5.33
C HIS A 134 -1.87 16.32 -6.61
N PRO A 135 -1.74 17.66 -6.58
CA PRO A 135 -2.16 18.52 -7.68
C PRO A 135 -1.32 18.30 -8.95
N GLY A 136 -0.02 18.02 -8.80
CA GLY A 136 0.90 17.84 -9.94
C GLY A 136 0.92 16.43 -10.53
N LEU A 137 0.43 15.42 -9.81
CA LEU A 137 0.59 14.01 -10.18
C LEU A 137 -0.08 13.67 -11.51
N ALA A 138 -1.30 14.16 -11.73
CA ALA A 138 -2.05 13.94 -12.97
C ALA A 138 -1.54 14.78 -14.16
N ALA A 139 -0.64 15.73 -13.92
CA ALA A 139 -0.01 16.58 -14.94
C ALA A 139 1.36 16.04 -15.39
N LEU A 140 1.87 14.98 -14.76
CA LEU A 140 3.20 14.43 -15.08
C LEU A 140 3.27 13.86 -16.50
N PRO A 141 4.29 14.24 -17.29
CA PRO A 141 4.42 13.79 -18.67
C PRO A 141 4.77 12.30 -18.75
N GLY A 142 4.47 11.69 -19.89
CA GLY A 142 4.67 10.25 -20.12
C GLY A 142 6.10 9.75 -19.92
N HIS A 143 7.10 10.57 -20.22
CA HIS A 143 8.51 10.21 -20.06
C HIS A 143 9.02 10.28 -18.62
N SER A 144 8.24 10.90 -17.71
CA SER A 144 8.61 11.03 -16.30
C SER A 144 7.92 9.99 -15.42
N ARG A 145 7.09 9.10 -15.98
CA ARG A 145 6.26 8.15 -15.21
C ARG A 145 6.57 6.70 -15.55
N VAL A 146 6.34 5.84 -14.58
CA VAL A 146 6.28 4.37 -14.72
C VAL A 146 4.83 3.94 -14.49
N GLY A 147 4.36 2.95 -15.24
CA GLY A 147 3.00 2.41 -15.13
C GLY A 147 1.92 3.30 -15.76
N ALA A 148 0.67 3.02 -15.40
CA ALA A 148 -0.50 3.70 -15.94
C ALA A 148 -0.54 5.18 -15.54
N MET A 149 -1.14 6.02 -16.40
CA MET A 149 -1.33 7.43 -16.08
C MET A 149 -2.28 7.62 -14.89
N VAL A 150 -2.09 8.70 -14.14
CA VAL A 150 -3.03 9.12 -13.09
C VAL A 150 -4.04 10.08 -13.72
N LEU A 151 -5.31 9.68 -13.75
CA LEU A 151 -6.37 10.50 -14.36
C LEU A 151 -6.77 11.66 -13.47
N GLY A 152 -6.58 11.55 -12.16
CA GLY A 152 -7.02 12.53 -11.15
C GLY A 152 -8.51 12.42 -10.80
N THR A 153 -9.22 11.45 -11.34
CA THR A 153 -10.64 11.16 -11.03
C THR A 153 -10.78 10.24 -9.79
N GLY A 154 -9.68 9.71 -9.27
CA GLY A 154 -9.66 8.76 -8.15
C GLY A 154 -9.98 7.31 -8.52
N PHE A 155 -10.02 7.01 -9.82
CA PHE A 155 -10.23 5.67 -10.38
C PHE A 155 -9.07 5.25 -11.28
N THR A 156 -8.75 3.95 -11.24
CA THR A 156 -7.72 3.38 -12.10
C THR A 156 -8.16 3.43 -13.57
N PRO A 157 -7.24 3.59 -14.53
CA PRO A 157 -7.54 3.39 -15.93
C PRO A 157 -8.03 1.96 -16.21
N SER A 158 -9.28 1.81 -16.67
CA SER A 158 -9.87 0.51 -17.02
C SER A 158 -10.96 0.69 -18.08
N ALA A 159 -11.08 -0.29 -18.99
CA ALA A 159 -12.10 -0.27 -20.02
C ALA A 159 -13.49 -0.60 -19.45
N ASP A 160 -13.55 -1.57 -18.55
CA ASP A 160 -14.80 -2.23 -18.16
C ASP A 160 -15.13 -2.07 -16.67
N ASP A 161 -14.13 -1.79 -15.84
CA ASP A 161 -14.28 -1.78 -14.39
C ASP A 161 -14.11 -0.38 -13.79
N LEU A 162 -14.95 -0.08 -12.79
CA LEU A 162 -14.84 1.13 -12.00
C LEU A 162 -14.10 0.81 -10.70
N ILE A 163 -12.77 0.99 -10.71
CA ILE A 163 -11.90 0.58 -9.61
C ILE A 163 -11.37 1.81 -8.89
N PRO A 164 -11.82 2.10 -7.65
CA PRO A 164 -11.25 3.14 -6.82
C PRO A 164 -9.77 2.87 -6.54
N GLU A 165 -8.93 3.87 -6.71
CA GLU A 165 -7.51 3.80 -6.37
C GLU A 165 -7.18 4.74 -5.21
N TYR A 166 -6.20 4.33 -4.41
CA TYR A 166 -5.67 5.09 -3.29
C TYR A 166 -4.15 5.10 -3.39
N VAL A 167 -3.54 6.09 -2.74
CA VAL A 167 -2.11 6.09 -2.45
C VAL A 167 -1.93 6.16 -0.95
N THR A 168 -0.84 5.58 -0.43
CA THR A 168 -0.42 5.86 0.94
C THR A 168 -0.15 7.36 1.08
N ALA A 169 -0.62 8.01 2.14
CA ALA A 169 -0.56 9.45 2.30
C ALA A 169 0.86 9.99 2.13
N GLY A 170 1.03 10.97 1.24
CA GLY A 170 2.35 11.49 0.84
C GLY A 170 3.33 10.44 0.33
N PHE A 171 2.84 9.33 -0.24
CA PHE A 171 3.64 8.18 -0.70
C PHE A 171 4.52 7.52 0.39
N ALA A 172 4.12 7.67 1.65
CA ALA A 172 4.86 7.18 2.80
C ALA A 172 4.86 5.65 2.89
N ASP A 173 5.92 5.11 3.49
CA ASP A 173 5.91 3.72 3.96
C ASP A 173 4.98 3.56 5.18
N LEU A 174 4.17 2.51 5.17
CA LEU A 174 3.23 2.17 6.24
C LEU A 174 3.72 0.94 7.00
N PRO A 175 3.77 0.96 8.35
CA PRO A 175 4.13 -0.22 9.13
C PRO A 175 3.25 -1.43 8.77
N LEU A 176 3.89 -2.59 8.59
CA LEU A 176 3.17 -3.84 8.33
C LEU A 176 2.30 -4.21 9.54
N THR A 177 1.03 -4.52 9.29
CA THR A 177 0.12 -5.03 10.31
C THR A 177 0.33 -6.52 10.53
N ALA A 178 -0.06 -6.99 11.71
CA ALA A 178 -0.15 -8.41 12.00
C ALA A 178 -0.98 -9.12 10.92
N ASN A 179 -0.57 -10.35 10.60
CA ASN A 179 -1.27 -11.21 9.64
C ASN A 179 -1.36 -10.63 8.21
N ALA A 180 -0.57 -9.61 7.86
CA ALA A 180 -0.41 -9.20 6.47
C ALA A 180 0.03 -10.41 5.62
N GLN A 181 -0.39 -10.47 4.36
CA GLN A 181 -0.25 -11.65 3.52
C GLN A 181 0.44 -11.32 2.21
N ILE A 182 1.31 -12.21 1.76
CA ILE A 182 1.74 -12.25 0.36
C ILE A 182 0.96 -13.36 -0.32
N LEU A 183 0.33 -13.00 -1.43
CA LEU A 183 -0.62 -13.83 -2.19
C LEU A 183 -0.08 -14.06 -3.59
N ALA A 184 -0.53 -15.15 -4.21
CA ALA A 184 -0.43 -15.38 -5.64
C ALA A 184 -1.80 -15.73 -6.22
N SER A 185 -2.17 -15.06 -7.30
CA SER A 185 -3.29 -15.44 -8.16
C SER A 185 -2.74 -16.22 -9.34
N VAL A 186 -3.29 -17.41 -9.57
CA VAL A 186 -2.88 -18.32 -10.64
C VAL A 186 -3.98 -18.45 -11.71
N PRO A 187 -3.65 -18.93 -12.93
CA PRO A 187 -4.65 -19.11 -13.98
C PRO A 187 -5.81 -20.01 -13.51
N GLY A 188 -7.04 -19.59 -13.79
CA GLY A 188 -8.25 -20.26 -13.30
C GLY A 188 -8.86 -19.60 -12.06
N GLY A 189 -8.28 -18.50 -11.59
CA GLY A 189 -8.88 -17.63 -10.57
C GLY A 189 -8.64 -18.03 -9.11
N ASP A 190 -7.79 -19.03 -8.88
CA ASP A 190 -7.41 -19.44 -7.52
C ASP A 190 -6.45 -18.42 -6.90
N GLU A 191 -6.73 -18.03 -5.65
CA GLU A 191 -5.83 -17.23 -4.81
C GLU A 191 -5.14 -18.13 -3.78
N VAL A 192 -3.82 -17.98 -3.67
CA VAL A 192 -2.97 -18.78 -2.78
C VAL A 192 -2.24 -17.86 -1.82
N VAL A 193 -2.44 -18.06 -0.52
CA VAL A 193 -1.62 -17.41 0.51
C VAL A 193 -0.23 -18.07 0.54
N LEU A 194 0.80 -17.31 0.16
CA LEU A 194 2.17 -17.78 0.15
C LEU A 194 2.85 -17.58 1.51
N TYR A 195 2.68 -16.40 2.09
CA TYR A 195 3.28 -16.01 3.36
C TYR A 195 2.33 -15.19 4.22
N THR A 196 2.50 -15.25 5.54
CA THR A 196 1.86 -14.36 6.50
C THR A 196 2.90 -13.69 7.40
N TYR A 197 2.75 -12.40 7.66
CA TYR A 197 3.66 -11.61 8.47
C TYR A 197 3.42 -11.86 9.97
N GLN A 198 4.52 -12.10 10.67
CA GLN A 198 4.59 -12.33 12.11
C GLN A 198 5.38 -11.20 12.77
N PRO A 199 4.71 -10.17 13.31
CA PRO A 199 5.38 -8.98 13.87
C PRO A 199 6.33 -9.30 15.02
N GLU A 200 6.02 -10.35 15.79
CA GLU A 200 6.79 -10.72 17.00
C GLU A 200 8.11 -11.39 16.68
N GLN A 201 8.17 -12.03 15.52
CA GLN A 201 9.39 -12.64 15.00
C GLN A 201 10.12 -11.70 14.03
N HIS A 202 9.45 -10.62 13.60
CA HIS A 202 9.93 -9.72 12.56
C HIS A 202 10.20 -10.46 11.24
N GLY A 203 9.22 -11.21 10.76
CA GLY A 203 9.40 -11.97 9.53
C GLY A 203 8.13 -12.62 9.03
N TRP A 204 8.29 -13.40 7.97
CA TRP A 204 7.24 -14.02 7.21
C TRP A 204 7.24 -15.53 7.44
N LEU A 205 6.07 -16.08 7.76
CA LEU A 205 5.83 -17.51 7.85
C LEU A 205 5.23 -18.00 6.53
N ARG A 206 5.83 -19.01 5.92
CA ARG A 206 5.37 -19.63 4.68
C ARG A 206 4.13 -20.48 4.94
N LEU A 207 3.06 -20.24 4.20
CA LEU A 207 1.80 -21.00 4.26
C LEU A 207 1.55 -21.83 3.00
N ALA A 208 2.27 -21.59 1.91
CA ALA A 208 2.09 -22.32 0.67
C ALA A 208 2.37 -23.83 0.85
N GLY A 209 1.39 -24.69 0.55
CA GLY A 209 1.57 -26.15 0.58
C GLY A 209 2.47 -26.68 -0.55
N PRO A 210 2.82 -27.99 -0.55
CA PRO A 210 3.71 -28.59 -1.55
C PRO A 210 3.26 -28.38 -3.00
N ARG A 211 1.95 -28.36 -3.26
CA ARG A 211 1.38 -28.13 -4.60
C ARG A 211 1.75 -26.76 -5.22
N TRP A 212 2.08 -25.78 -4.38
CA TRP A 212 2.36 -24.40 -4.79
C TRP A 212 3.84 -24.03 -4.68
N ARG A 213 4.73 -25.02 -4.46
CA ARG A 213 6.18 -24.78 -4.33
C ARG A 213 6.77 -24.09 -5.56
N SER A 214 6.27 -24.39 -6.76
CA SER A 214 6.76 -23.79 -8.01
C SER A 214 6.58 -22.27 -8.04
N LEU A 215 5.49 -21.75 -7.46
CA LEU A 215 5.22 -20.30 -7.38
C LEU A 215 6.33 -19.56 -6.60
N LEU A 216 6.92 -20.22 -5.60
CA LEU A 216 8.01 -19.64 -4.81
C LEU A 216 9.33 -19.55 -5.60
N GLY A 217 9.49 -20.38 -6.63
CA GLY A 217 10.65 -20.35 -7.52
C GLY A 217 10.66 -19.14 -8.47
N GLU A 218 9.52 -18.48 -8.67
CA GLU A 218 9.43 -17.24 -9.46
C GLU A 218 9.93 -16.00 -8.69
N ILE A 219 10.01 -16.09 -7.36
CA ILE A 219 10.45 -15.01 -6.49
C ILE A 219 11.98 -14.98 -6.45
N PRO A 220 12.64 -13.86 -6.83
CA PRO A 220 14.09 -13.74 -6.75
C PRO A 220 14.61 -13.97 -5.33
N GLY A 221 15.57 -14.88 -5.17
CA GLY A 221 16.10 -15.26 -3.86
C GLY A 221 15.12 -16.02 -2.95
N GLY A 222 13.93 -16.36 -3.47
CA GLY A 222 12.96 -17.20 -2.78
C GLY A 222 13.49 -18.60 -2.56
N SER A 223 13.22 -19.17 -1.39
CA SER A 223 13.55 -20.56 -1.07
C SER A 223 12.27 -21.33 -0.77
N PRO A 224 11.90 -22.34 -1.59
CA PRO A 224 10.67 -23.11 -1.39
C PRO A 224 10.70 -23.97 -0.12
N ASP A 225 11.88 -24.22 0.43
CA ASP A 225 12.10 -25.06 1.62
C ASP A 225 12.21 -24.24 2.91
N ARG A 226 12.36 -22.92 2.79
CA ARG A 226 12.45 -22.03 3.93
C ARG A 226 11.05 -21.74 4.48
N GLU A 227 10.75 -22.27 5.65
CA GLU A 227 9.45 -22.05 6.32
C GLU A 227 9.33 -20.63 6.91
N TYR A 228 10.45 -20.05 7.34
CA TYR A 228 10.47 -18.72 7.96
C TYR A 228 11.50 -17.80 7.29
N VAL A 229 11.06 -16.61 6.90
CA VAL A 229 11.88 -15.57 6.23
C VAL A 229 11.94 -14.32 7.11
N PRO A 230 13.06 -14.05 7.81
CA PRO A 230 13.20 -12.84 8.61
C PRO A 230 13.31 -11.61 7.71
N CYS A 231 12.69 -10.51 8.13
CA CYS A 231 12.93 -9.19 7.56
C CYS A 231 14.34 -8.72 7.97
N THR A 232 15.13 -8.26 7.01
CA THR A 232 16.52 -7.84 7.22
C THR A 232 16.74 -6.35 7.03
N ALA A 233 15.82 -5.67 6.32
CA ALA A 233 15.85 -4.22 6.17
C ALA A 233 15.45 -3.53 7.48
N SER A 234 16.10 -2.40 7.79
CA SER A 234 15.60 -1.50 8.82
C SER A 234 14.32 -0.83 8.34
N GLY A 235 13.27 -0.87 9.16
CA GLY A 235 11.99 -0.24 8.82
C GLY A 235 12.12 1.28 8.71
N THR A 236 11.57 1.84 7.64
CA THR A 236 11.52 3.29 7.35
C THR A 236 10.41 4.01 8.11
N ALA A 237 9.41 3.25 8.58
CA ALA A 237 8.34 3.71 9.44
C ALA A 237 8.08 2.67 10.54
N ARG A 238 7.60 3.14 11.70
CA ARG A 238 7.21 2.26 12.82
C ARG A 238 5.98 2.79 13.55
N LEU A 239 5.28 1.88 14.23
CA LEU A 239 4.23 2.25 15.17
C LEU A 239 4.81 2.36 16.57
N VAL A 240 4.35 3.38 17.29
CA VAL A 240 4.74 3.65 18.67
C VAL A 240 3.49 3.87 19.49
N GLY A 241 3.44 3.31 20.69
CA GLY A 241 2.34 3.49 21.62
C GLY A 241 2.80 3.65 23.06
N ARG A 242 1.92 4.19 23.91
CA ARG A 242 2.23 4.43 25.34
C ARG A 242 1.44 3.52 26.26
N ILE A 243 2.06 3.10 27.35
CA ILE A 243 1.41 2.46 28.51
C ILE A 243 2.00 3.09 29.77
N ASP A 244 1.13 3.66 30.62
CA ASP A 244 1.52 4.26 31.91
C ASP A 244 2.75 5.17 31.79
N ASP A 245 2.66 6.11 30.84
CA ASP A 245 3.71 7.08 30.46
C ASP A 245 5.00 6.53 29.84
N ASN A 246 5.11 5.22 29.67
CA ASN A 246 6.24 4.60 28.99
C ASN A 246 5.92 4.39 27.51
N GLU A 247 6.88 4.71 26.65
CA GLU A 247 6.77 4.55 25.21
C GLU A 247 7.33 3.18 24.77
N TYR A 248 6.63 2.53 23.85
CA TYR A 248 7.05 1.27 23.27
C TYR A 248 6.76 1.22 21.77
N GLU A 249 7.50 0.39 21.05
CA GLU A 249 7.10 0.01 19.70
C GLU A 249 5.80 -0.80 19.75
N ALA A 250 4.88 -0.51 18.84
CA ALA A 250 3.55 -1.12 18.82
C ALA A 250 3.37 -2.04 17.60
N VAL A 251 2.46 -3.00 17.76
CA VAL A 251 1.94 -3.86 16.70
C VAL A 251 0.47 -3.53 16.52
N ALA A 252 0.05 -3.42 15.26
CA ALA A 252 -1.34 -3.26 14.89
C ALA A 252 -1.91 -4.58 14.36
N ASP A 253 -3.00 -5.04 14.94
CA ASP A 253 -3.90 -6.09 14.41
C ASP A 253 -5.32 -5.51 14.31
N PRO A 254 -5.53 -4.56 13.37
CA PRO A 254 -6.82 -3.90 13.23
C PRO A 254 -7.87 -4.89 12.71
N PRO A 255 -9.17 -4.69 13.05
CA PRO A 255 -9.72 -3.46 13.60
C PRO A 255 -9.59 -3.30 15.12
N GLY A 256 -9.22 -4.35 15.85
CA GLY A 256 -9.48 -4.43 17.29
C GLY A 256 -8.29 -4.25 18.22
N GLU A 257 -7.06 -4.57 17.80
CA GLU A 257 -5.94 -4.65 18.75
C GLU A 257 -4.75 -3.81 18.34
N PHE A 258 -4.27 -3.01 19.30
CA PHE A 258 -2.99 -2.33 19.26
C PHE A 258 -2.26 -2.66 20.55
N ARG A 259 -1.11 -3.32 20.44
CA ARG A 259 -0.37 -3.81 21.62
C ARG A 259 1.10 -3.54 21.48
N VAL A 260 1.81 -3.58 22.59
CA VAL A 260 3.26 -3.44 22.58
C VAL A 260 3.88 -4.61 21.83
N ARG A 261 4.78 -4.31 20.90
CA ARG A 261 5.65 -5.28 20.25
C ARG A 261 6.59 -5.83 21.32
N ALA A 262 6.37 -7.04 21.81
CA ALA A 262 7.23 -7.54 22.86
C ALA A 262 7.42 -9.05 22.99
N LEU A 263 8.61 -9.35 23.52
CA LEU A 263 8.94 -10.47 24.40
C LEU A 263 8.92 -10.03 25.90
N THR A 264 8.25 -8.92 26.25
CA THR A 264 8.14 -8.38 27.62
C THR A 264 6.74 -8.61 28.22
N ARG A 265 6.60 -8.42 29.55
CA ARG A 265 5.29 -8.48 30.23
C ARG A 265 4.30 -7.41 29.73
N ALA A 266 4.80 -6.29 29.19
CA ALA A 266 3.97 -5.17 28.72
C ALA A 266 3.15 -5.51 27.46
N ALA A 267 3.57 -6.49 26.64
CA ALA A 267 2.80 -6.96 25.47
C ALA A 267 1.43 -7.56 25.81
N ARG A 268 1.13 -7.79 27.09
CA ARG A 268 -0.17 -8.31 27.55
C ARG A 268 -1.25 -7.25 27.62
N TYR A 269 -0.89 -5.98 27.48
CA TYR A 269 -1.81 -4.85 27.63
C TYR A 269 -1.90 -4.07 26.31
N PRO A 270 -3.12 -3.59 25.95
CA PRO A 270 -3.28 -2.70 24.82
C PRO A 270 -2.57 -1.36 25.09
N VAL A 271 -2.10 -0.71 24.03
CA VAL A 271 -1.53 0.64 24.15
C VAL A 271 -2.64 1.68 24.35
N GLN A 272 -2.35 2.74 25.10
CA GLN A 272 -3.27 3.84 25.39
C GLN A 272 -3.26 4.92 24.29
N THR A 273 -2.14 5.03 23.57
CA THR A 273 -1.99 5.92 22.42
C THR A 273 -1.31 5.16 21.30
N LEU A 274 -1.51 5.60 20.06
CA LEU A 274 -0.84 5.04 18.90
C LEU A 274 -0.42 6.16 17.96
N SER A 275 0.79 6.07 17.42
CA SER A 275 1.29 7.01 16.43
C SER A 275 2.23 6.32 15.46
N ARG A 276 2.22 6.75 14.19
CA ARG A 276 3.20 6.34 13.19
C ARG A 276 4.32 7.35 13.14
N ARG A 277 5.55 6.86 13.21
CA ARG A 277 6.76 7.67 13.08
C ARG A 277 7.55 7.29 11.87
N ALA A 278 7.97 8.30 11.12
CA ALA A 278 8.86 8.17 9.97
C ALA A 278 9.73 9.44 9.85
N GLU A 279 10.92 9.29 9.28
CA GLU A 279 11.88 10.39 9.16
C GLU A 279 11.55 11.27 7.94
N GLN A 280 11.52 12.59 8.13
CA GLN A 280 11.32 13.58 7.09
C GLN A 280 12.45 14.59 7.05
N ALA A 281 12.69 15.12 5.86
CA ALA A 281 13.61 16.23 5.63
C ALA A 281 13.14 17.07 4.43
N ARG A 282 13.65 18.28 4.35
CA ARG A 282 13.50 19.16 3.18
C ARG A 282 14.79 19.17 2.38
N TRP A 283 14.69 18.92 1.08
CA TRP A 283 15.83 18.91 0.16
C TRP A 283 15.49 19.64 -1.14
N ARG A 284 16.31 20.64 -1.50
CA ARG A 284 16.10 21.50 -2.69
C ARG A 284 14.68 22.10 -2.77
N GLY A 285 14.12 22.47 -1.62
CA GLY A 285 12.79 23.04 -1.52
C GLY A 285 11.63 22.04 -1.54
N ALA A 286 11.92 20.74 -1.67
CA ALA A 286 10.94 19.67 -1.66
C ALA A 286 10.90 18.96 -0.32
N ASP A 287 9.70 18.63 0.17
CA ASP A 287 9.52 17.80 1.35
C ASP A 287 9.66 16.33 0.96
N CYS A 288 10.48 15.60 1.73
CA CYS A 288 10.86 14.22 1.44
C CYS A 288 10.76 13.31 2.67
N TRP A 289 10.38 12.06 2.45
CA TRP A 289 10.64 10.98 3.39
C TRP A 289 12.09 10.53 3.28
N VAL A 290 12.75 10.31 4.41
CA VAL A 290 14.08 9.70 4.45
C VAL A 290 13.91 8.19 4.60
N LEU A 291 14.19 7.45 3.55
CA LEU A 291 14.00 5.99 3.51
C LEU A 291 15.20 5.26 4.11
N GLN A 292 16.40 5.77 3.85
CA GLN A 292 17.65 5.22 4.35
C GLN A 292 18.65 6.35 4.43
N ARG A 293 19.52 6.33 5.43
CA ARG A 293 20.72 7.16 5.40
C ARG A 293 21.87 6.53 6.14
N ASP A 294 23.07 6.92 5.74
CA ASP A 294 24.29 6.76 6.52
C ASP A 294 24.82 8.14 6.95
N GLU A 295 26.10 8.25 7.23
CA GLU A 295 26.75 9.51 7.63
C GLU A 295 26.89 10.51 6.46
N THR A 296 26.79 10.04 5.22
CA THR A 296 27.12 10.79 4.00
C THR A 296 25.96 10.92 3.04
N TRP A 297 25.17 9.86 2.86
CA TRP A 297 24.11 9.79 1.85
C TRP A 297 22.77 9.43 2.48
N ALA A 298 21.71 10.04 1.95
CA ALA A 298 20.33 9.72 2.24
C ALA A 298 19.58 9.35 0.95
N ARG A 299 18.82 8.28 1.00
CA ARG A 299 17.81 7.93 0.00
C ARG A 299 16.49 8.60 0.40
N LEU A 300 15.98 9.44 -0.48
CA LEU A 300 14.81 10.28 -0.26
C LEU A 300 13.67 9.87 -1.17
N ARG A 301 12.43 10.02 -0.72
CA ARG A 301 11.20 9.93 -1.53
C ARG A 301 10.40 11.22 -1.44
N LEU A 302 9.99 11.77 -2.59
CA LEU A 302 9.18 12.99 -2.63
C LEU A 302 7.77 12.75 -2.07
N LEU A 303 7.28 13.67 -1.22
CA LEU A 303 5.91 13.63 -0.69
C LEU A 303 4.87 14.04 -1.74
N HIS A 304 5.16 15.10 -2.49
CA HIS A 304 4.28 15.67 -3.50
C HIS A 304 5.04 15.77 -4.83
N PRO A 305 5.14 14.68 -5.59
CA PRO A 305 5.83 14.70 -6.87
C PRO A 305 5.05 15.53 -7.91
N ASP A 306 5.72 16.52 -8.47
CA ASP A 306 5.29 17.30 -9.62
C ASP A 306 6.50 17.57 -10.55
N ALA A 307 6.23 18.12 -11.74
CA ALA A 307 7.26 18.30 -12.76
C ALA A 307 8.43 19.19 -12.29
N ASP A 308 8.12 20.27 -11.55
CA ASP A 308 9.11 21.24 -11.08
C ASP A 308 9.99 20.62 -9.99
N THR A 309 9.36 19.93 -9.03
CA THR A 309 10.01 19.23 -7.93
C THR A 309 10.91 18.11 -8.46
N ILE A 310 10.43 17.32 -9.43
CA ILE A 310 11.23 16.28 -10.09
C ILE A 310 12.42 16.91 -10.82
N SER A 311 12.21 18.02 -11.53
CA SER A 311 13.30 18.70 -12.25
C SER A 311 14.36 19.26 -11.30
N ALA A 312 13.97 19.87 -10.17
CA ALA A 312 14.88 20.44 -9.19
C ALA A 312 15.70 19.37 -8.44
N THR A 313 15.09 18.23 -8.14
CA THR A 313 15.69 17.15 -7.34
C THR A 313 16.40 16.09 -8.19
N GLY A 314 16.07 15.98 -9.48
CA GLY A 314 16.53 14.90 -10.35
C GLY A 314 15.99 13.53 -9.94
N ALA A 315 14.91 13.49 -9.14
CA ALA A 315 14.32 12.24 -8.65
C ALA A 315 13.84 11.36 -9.81
N ARG A 316 14.05 10.05 -9.69
CA ARG A 316 13.64 9.06 -10.69
C ARG A 316 12.35 8.39 -10.27
N CYS A 317 11.46 8.14 -11.23
CA CYS A 317 10.26 7.35 -11.01
C CYS A 317 10.66 5.87 -10.87
N TYR A 318 10.48 5.29 -9.68
CA TYR A 318 10.74 3.88 -9.41
C TYR A 318 9.52 3.00 -9.68
N GLU A 319 8.35 3.51 -9.33
CA GLU A 319 7.04 2.95 -9.67
C GLU A 319 6.03 4.10 -9.80
N ARG A 320 4.81 3.80 -10.25
CA ARG A 320 3.72 4.77 -10.40
C ARG A 320 3.58 5.66 -9.16
N GLY A 321 3.86 6.95 -9.31
CA GLY A 321 3.78 7.95 -8.23
C GLY A 321 4.96 8.00 -7.26
N ILE A 322 5.91 7.06 -7.32
CA ILE A 322 7.06 7.01 -6.41
C ILE A 322 8.31 7.58 -7.07
N TYR A 323 8.77 8.70 -6.54
CA TYR A 323 9.94 9.42 -7.03
C TYR A 323 10.99 9.48 -5.94
N GLU A 324 12.15 8.91 -6.22
CA GLU A 324 13.23 8.80 -5.24
C GLU A 324 14.56 9.30 -5.80
N SER A 325 15.42 9.77 -4.90
CA SER A 325 16.75 10.27 -5.24
C SER A 325 17.72 10.01 -4.09
N TRP A 326 19.01 10.10 -4.39
CA TRP A 326 20.07 10.11 -3.40
C TRP A 326 20.59 11.53 -3.22
N ALA A 327 20.71 11.98 -1.98
CA ALA A 327 21.19 13.29 -1.60
C ALA A 327 22.29 13.18 -0.54
N ALA A 328 23.22 14.12 -0.53
CA ALA A 328 24.19 14.21 0.56
C ALA A 328 23.47 14.71 1.82
N VAL A 329 23.79 14.13 2.98
CA VAL A 329 23.08 14.42 4.25
C VAL A 329 23.23 15.89 4.67
N ASP A 330 24.33 16.54 4.32
CA ASP A 330 24.61 17.95 4.59
C ASP A 330 23.79 18.93 3.73
N GLU A 331 23.19 18.45 2.64
CA GLU A 331 22.22 19.23 1.83
C GLU A 331 20.81 19.22 2.42
N LEU A 332 20.54 18.38 3.44
CA LEU A 332 19.23 18.26 4.05
C LEU A 332 18.98 19.38 5.06
N SER A 333 17.74 19.86 5.08
CA SER A 333 17.23 20.86 6.02
C SER A 333 15.96 20.35 6.70
N ASP A 334 15.55 20.99 7.80
CA ASP A 334 14.32 20.64 8.55
C ASP A 334 14.17 19.14 8.85
N HIS A 335 15.29 18.47 9.12
CA HIS A 335 15.31 17.04 9.40
C HIS A 335 14.69 16.75 10.78
N HIS A 336 13.64 15.95 10.79
CA HIS A 336 12.92 15.56 12.00
C HIS A 336 12.24 14.19 11.86
N ILE A 337 11.78 13.64 12.99
CA ILE A 337 10.85 12.50 12.98
C ILE A 337 9.43 13.06 12.95
N ALA A 338 8.71 12.84 11.84
CA ALA A 338 7.30 13.15 11.75
C ALA A 338 6.52 12.15 12.62
N ASP A 339 5.59 12.66 13.43
CA ASP A 339 4.76 11.86 14.34
C ASP A 339 3.28 12.05 13.99
N ILE A 340 2.65 10.97 13.51
CA ILE A 340 1.26 10.97 13.05
C ILE A 340 0.43 10.20 14.06
N GLY A 341 -0.29 10.93 14.91
CA GLY A 341 -1.14 10.34 15.94
C GLY A 341 -2.43 9.75 15.38
N TYR A 342 -2.79 8.54 15.84
CA TYR A 342 -4.05 7.89 15.52
C TYR A 342 -5.00 7.93 16.71
N GLN A 343 -6.30 8.07 16.44
CA GLN A 343 -7.34 8.03 17.46
C GLN A 343 -7.74 6.58 17.73
N ILE A 344 -7.28 5.97 18.82
CA ILE A 344 -7.58 4.57 19.16
C ILE A 344 -8.56 4.40 20.31
#